data_AF-A0A2S7QYJ7-F1
#
_entry.id   AF-A0A2S7QYJ7-F1
#
_cell.length_a   1.000
_cell.length_b   1.000
_cell.length_c   1.000
_cell.angle_alpha   90.00
_cell.angle_beta   90.00
_cell.angle_gamma   90.00
#
_symmetry.space_group_name_H-M   'P 1'
#
loop_
_entity.id
_entity.type
_entity.pdbx_description
1 polymer ?
#
loop_
_entity_poly.entity_id
_entity_poly.type
_entity_poly.pdbx_seq_one_letter_code
_entity_poly.pdbx_strand_id
1 'polypeptide(L)'
;MKLSPRLLYATTSAAGAGKGFRPAPLALLPPIPLYRRLFRAHRKYLPTEERILGDQFIKSEFRAHRNVENPVHIVGFLTEWQMYAQDLEGGSWVGGRIDKEKIDKMSDQQLGQLYELMQAIRKRELEDSEE
;
A
#
# COMPACT_ATOMS: atom_id res chain seq x y z
N MET A 1 -41.58 13.30 23.84
CA MET A 1 -40.29 13.76 24.38
C MET A 1 -39.46 12.57 24.80
N LYS A 2 -38.45 12.20 24.00
CA LYS A 2 -37.41 11.24 24.40
C LYS A 2 -36.08 11.80 23.90
N LEU A 3 -35.33 12.35 24.84
CA LEU A 3 -34.03 13.00 24.64
C LEU A 3 -33.00 11.89 24.39
N SER A 4 -32.37 11.91 23.21
CA SER A 4 -31.18 11.09 22.94
C SER A 4 -29.93 11.93 23.24
N PRO A 5 -28.96 11.42 24.00
CA PRO A 5 -27.79 12.21 24.34
C PRO A 5 -26.86 12.31 23.13
N ARG A 6 -26.51 13.56 22.79
CA ARG A 6 -25.45 13.90 21.84
C ARG A 6 -24.13 13.31 22.33
N LEU A 7 -23.55 12.39 21.56
CA LEU A 7 -22.14 12.03 21.67
C LEU A 7 -21.31 13.22 21.15
N LEU A 8 -20.62 13.88 22.07
CA LEU A 8 -19.72 14.99 21.79
C LEU A 8 -18.45 14.49 21.09
N TYR A 9 -18.06 15.24 20.07
CA TYR A 9 -16.84 15.09 19.29
C TYR A 9 -15.61 15.14 20.21
N ALA A 10 -14.69 14.18 20.07
CA ALA A 10 -13.40 14.23 20.73
C ALA A 10 -12.49 15.22 19.98
N THR A 11 -12.06 16.29 20.65
CA THR A 11 -11.03 17.21 20.16
C THR A 11 -9.65 16.61 20.38
N THR A 12 -8.91 16.34 19.30
CA THR A 12 -7.50 15.97 19.40
C THR A 12 -6.66 17.21 19.68
N SER A 13 -6.03 17.27 20.86
CA SER A 13 -5.06 18.29 21.22
C SER A 13 -3.86 18.26 20.26
N ALA A 14 -3.62 19.38 19.58
CA ALA A 14 -2.39 19.62 18.82
C ALA A 14 -1.27 19.96 19.81
N ALA A 15 -0.29 19.06 19.97
CA ALA A 15 0.93 19.32 20.71
C ALA A 15 2.14 18.95 19.84
N GLY A 16 3.01 19.93 19.62
CA GLY A 16 4.40 19.72 19.20
C GLY A 16 4.71 19.91 17.72
N ALA A 17 4.98 21.14 17.31
CA ALA A 17 5.78 21.43 16.13
C ALA A 17 7.26 21.21 16.49
N GLY A 18 7.91 20.21 15.88
CA GLY A 18 9.33 19.94 16.11
C GLY A 18 9.90 18.74 15.36
N LYS A 19 10.52 19.02 14.20
CA LYS A 19 11.57 18.25 13.50
C LYS A 19 11.24 16.87 12.92
N GLY A 20 11.11 16.85 11.60
CA GLY A 20 11.06 15.66 10.74
C GLY A 20 9.68 15.03 10.72
N PHE A 21 9.01 15.07 9.57
CA PHE A 21 7.81 14.26 9.31
C PHE A 21 8.20 12.78 9.31
N ARG A 22 8.45 12.20 10.48
CA ARG A 22 8.12 10.80 10.70
C ARG A 22 6.62 10.82 10.99
N PRO A 23 5.75 10.26 10.12
CA PRO A 23 4.35 10.14 10.50
C PRO A 23 4.30 9.44 11.86
N ALA A 24 3.57 10.01 12.81
CA ALA A 24 3.28 9.36 14.09
C ALA A 24 2.91 7.90 13.79
N PRO A 25 3.35 6.90 14.59
CA PRO A 25 3.09 5.50 14.29
C PRO A 25 1.57 5.33 14.18
N LEU A 26 1.08 5.26 12.95
CA LEU A 26 -0.33 5.12 12.67
C LEU A 26 -0.69 3.76 13.27
N ALA A 27 -1.58 3.79 14.27
CA ALA A 27 -2.07 2.57 14.90
C ALA A 27 -2.45 1.58 13.79
N LEU A 28 -1.85 0.38 13.87
CA LEU A 28 -2.03 -0.64 12.86
C LEU A 28 -3.53 -0.97 12.72
N LEU A 29 -4.05 -0.84 11.51
CA LEU A 29 -5.45 -1.12 11.25
C LEU A 29 -5.72 -2.63 11.38
N PRO A 30 -6.85 -3.02 11.99
CA PRO A 30 -7.27 -4.41 11.97
C PRO A 30 -7.51 -4.90 10.52
N PRO A 31 -7.50 -6.23 10.27
CA PRO A 31 -7.52 -6.79 8.92
C PRO A 31 -8.69 -6.32 8.05
N ILE A 32 -9.92 -6.33 8.56
CA ILE A 32 -11.12 -5.96 7.79
C ILE A 32 -11.15 -4.45 7.46
N PRO A 33 -10.89 -3.53 8.42
CA PRO A 33 -10.69 -2.11 8.13
C PRO A 33 -9.62 -1.85 7.06
N LEU A 34 -8.46 -2.50 7.16
CA LEU A 34 -7.36 -2.34 6.21
C LEU A 34 -7.75 -2.84 4.81
N TYR A 35 -8.34 -4.04 4.74
CA TYR A 35 -8.85 -4.62 3.49
C TYR A 35 -9.80 -3.65 2.76
N ARG A 36 -10.77 -3.04 3.47
CA ARG A 36 -11.69 -2.06 2.88
C ARG A 36 -11.00 -0.75 2.48
N ARG A 37 -9.96 -0.32 3.21
CA ARG A 37 -9.17 0.88 2.88
C ARG A 37 -8.45 0.67 1.55
N LEU A 38 -7.84 -0.48 1.33
CA LEU A 38 -7.13 -0.80 0.09
C LEU A 38 -8.01 -0.65 -1.16
N PHE A 39 -9.22 -1.21 -1.17
CA PHE A 39 -10.15 -1.03 -2.32
C PHE A 39 -10.65 0.42 -2.48
N ARG A 40 -10.66 1.22 -1.41
CA ARG A 40 -10.96 2.65 -1.53
C ARG A 40 -9.78 3.40 -2.14
N ALA A 41 -8.56 3.07 -1.73
CA ALA A 41 -7.35 3.65 -2.27
C ALA A 41 -7.22 3.30 -3.76
N HIS A 42 -7.33 2.03 -4.15
CA HIS A 42 -7.30 1.61 -5.55
C HIS A 42 -8.31 2.35 -6.43
N ARG A 43 -9.56 2.49 -5.97
CA ARG A 43 -10.59 3.21 -6.74
C ARG A 43 -10.32 4.71 -6.91
N LYS A 44 -9.56 5.31 -6.00
CA LYS A 44 -9.29 6.75 -6.00
C LYS A 44 -7.98 7.11 -6.68
N TYR A 45 -6.97 6.26 -6.59
CA TYR A 45 -5.59 6.60 -6.95
C TYR A 45 -5.00 5.77 -8.09
N LEU A 46 -5.66 4.68 -8.53
CA LEU A 46 -5.16 3.85 -9.64
C LEU A 46 -6.02 4.00 -10.90
N PRO A 47 -5.40 3.96 -12.10
CA PRO A 47 -6.09 3.73 -13.36
C PRO A 47 -6.85 2.39 -13.37
N THR A 48 -7.80 2.25 -14.30
CA THR A 48 -8.70 1.08 -14.37
C THR A 48 -7.96 -0.25 -14.48
N GLU A 49 -6.96 -0.33 -15.37
CA GLU A 49 -6.22 -1.57 -15.62
C GLU A 49 -5.41 -2.01 -14.40
N GLU A 50 -4.68 -1.08 -13.77
CA GLU A 50 -3.90 -1.32 -12.56
C GLU A 50 -4.81 -1.74 -11.39
N ARG A 51 -5.99 -1.12 -11.26
CA ARG A 51 -6.97 -1.49 -10.24
C ARG A 51 -7.46 -2.92 -10.42
N ILE A 52 -7.74 -3.37 -11.65
CA ILE A 52 -8.24 -4.73 -11.89
C ILE A 52 -7.23 -5.76 -11.38
N LEU A 53 -5.95 -5.58 -11.75
CA LEU A 53 -4.87 -6.44 -11.30
C LEU A 53 -4.69 -6.38 -9.78
N GLY A 54 -4.60 -5.16 -9.23
CA GLY A 54 -4.38 -4.94 -7.80
C GLY A 54 -5.52 -5.49 -6.92
N ASP A 55 -6.77 -5.32 -7.33
CA ASP A 55 -7.93 -5.82 -6.58
C ASP A 55 -7.97 -7.35 -6.52
N GLN A 56 -7.56 -8.03 -7.60
CA GLN A 56 -7.42 -9.48 -7.61
C GLN A 56 -6.31 -9.92 -6.64
N PHE A 57 -5.18 -9.24 -6.66
CA PHE A 57 -4.04 -9.54 -5.80
C PHE A 57 -4.37 -9.34 -4.31
N ILE A 58 -5.03 -8.24 -3.92
CA ILE A 58 -5.47 -8.03 -2.53
C ILE A 58 -6.39 -9.18 -2.07
N LYS A 59 -7.35 -9.58 -2.91
CA LYS A 59 -8.28 -10.66 -2.59
C LYS A 59 -7.55 -11.98 -2.36
N SER A 60 -6.59 -12.33 -3.23
CA SER A 60 -5.84 -13.58 -3.10
C SER A 60 -4.96 -13.57 -1.85
N GLU A 61 -4.25 -12.48 -1.59
CA GLU A 61 -3.34 -12.36 -0.46
C GLU A 61 -4.07 -12.43 0.88
N PHE A 62 -5.15 -11.65 1.07
CA PHE A 62 -5.93 -11.72 2.30
C PHE A 62 -6.61 -13.07 2.49
N ARG A 63 -7.01 -13.74 1.42
CA ARG A 63 -7.58 -15.10 1.49
C ARG A 63 -6.53 -16.12 1.88
N ALA A 64 -5.32 -16.03 1.33
CA ALA A 64 -4.21 -16.91 1.66
C ALA A 64 -3.79 -16.75 3.14
N HIS A 65 -3.84 -15.52 3.66
CA HIS A 65 -3.43 -15.20 5.02
C HIS A 65 -4.52 -15.35 6.09
N ARG A 66 -5.74 -15.79 5.73
CA ARG A 66 -6.89 -15.85 6.65
C ARG A 66 -6.71 -16.75 7.88
N ASN A 67 -5.85 -17.76 7.76
CA ASN A 67 -5.62 -18.81 8.77
C ASN A 67 -4.23 -18.69 9.43
N VAL A 68 -3.52 -17.58 9.22
CA VAL A 68 -2.21 -17.36 9.86
C VAL A 68 -2.45 -16.99 11.31
N GLU A 69 -1.83 -17.72 12.23
CA GLU A 69 -1.98 -17.52 13.68
C GLU A 69 -0.76 -16.84 14.32
N ASN A 70 0.41 -16.90 13.67
CA ASN A 70 1.63 -16.31 14.22
C ASN A 70 1.48 -14.77 14.27
N PRO A 71 1.48 -14.15 15.47
CA PRO A 71 1.21 -12.72 15.61
C PRO A 71 2.26 -11.86 14.92
N VAL A 72 3.52 -12.29 14.85
CA VAL A 72 4.60 -11.56 14.17
C VAL A 72 4.31 -11.48 12.67
N HIS A 73 3.85 -12.58 12.07
CA HIS A 73 3.52 -12.62 10.65
C HIS A 73 2.27 -11.78 10.35
N ILE A 74 1.26 -11.81 11.22
CA ILE A 74 0.06 -10.97 11.09
C ILE A 74 0.45 -9.48 11.15
N VAL A 75 1.27 -9.09 12.13
CA VAL A 75 1.73 -7.70 12.27
C VAL A 75 2.54 -7.27 11.05
N GLY A 76 3.47 -8.10 10.57
CA GLY A 76 4.23 -7.81 9.35
C GLY A 76 3.33 -7.62 8.14
N PHE A 77 2.40 -8.56 7.91
CA PHE A 77 1.45 -8.50 6.80
C PHE A 77 0.61 -7.21 6.82
N LEU A 78 0.01 -6.87 7.96
CA LEU A 78 -0.80 -5.66 8.08
C LEU A 78 0.04 -4.39 7.93
N THR A 79 1.30 -4.41 8.41
CA THR A 79 2.20 -3.25 8.32
C THR A 79 2.53 -2.93 6.87
N GLU A 80 2.94 -3.93 6.09
CA GLU A 80 3.26 -3.78 4.66
C GLU A 80 2.05 -3.25 3.87
N TRP A 81 0.86 -3.85 4.07
CA TRP A 81 -0.35 -3.39 3.40
C TRP A 81 -0.79 -1.99 3.82
N GLN A 82 -0.57 -1.62 5.08
CA GLN A 82 -0.86 -0.28 5.57
C GLN A 82 0.11 0.75 5.01
N MET A 83 1.41 0.43 4.87
CA MET A 83 2.39 1.29 4.21
C MET A 83 2.07 1.46 2.74
N TYR A 84 1.78 0.37 2.03
CA TYR A 84 1.33 0.43 0.63
C TYR A 84 0.12 1.36 0.43
N ALA A 85 -0.89 1.24 1.28
CA ALA A 85 -2.06 2.12 1.21
C ALA A 85 -1.68 3.61 1.41
N GLN A 86 -0.75 3.90 2.33
CA GLN A 86 -0.28 5.26 2.59
C GLN A 86 0.51 5.82 1.41
N ASP A 87 1.41 5.02 0.83
CA ASP A 87 2.19 5.44 -0.34
C ASP A 87 1.31 5.71 -1.54
N LEU A 88 0.32 4.85 -1.76
CA LEU A 88 -0.66 5.02 -2.82
C LEU A 88 -1.50 6.30 -2.62
N GLU A 89 -1.99 6.53 -1.40
CA GLU A 89 -2.79 7.71 -1.05
C GLU A 89 -1.98 9.02 -1.10
N GLY A 90 -0.68 8.94 -0.80
CA GLY A 90 0.25 10.07 -0.80
C GLY A 90 0.88 10.36 -2.17
N GLY A 91 0.71 9.47 -3.15
CA GLY A 91 1.32 9.60 -4.48
C GLY A 91 2.85 9.43 -4.49
N SER A 92 3.46 9.03 -3.37
CA SER A 92 4.91 8.83 -3.23
C SER A 92 5.45 7.67 -4.07
N TRP A 93 4.56 6.80 -4.56
CA TRP A 93 4.92 5.67 -5.40
C TRP A 93 5.35 6.10 -6.82
N VAL A 94 4.83 7.22 -7.34
CA VAL A 94 5.16 7.70 -8.69
C VAL A 94 6.59 8.25 -8.70
N GLY A 95 7.44 7.66 -9.54
CA GLY A 95 8.88 7.99 -9.57
C GLY A 95 9.67 7.43 -8.40
N GLY A 96 9.05 6.60 -7.55
CA GLY A 96 9.72 5.85 -6.51
C GLY A 96 10.76 4.89 -7.11
N ARG A 97 11.90 4.75 -6.43
CA ARG A 97 12.91 3.75 -6.79
C ARG A 97 12.79 2.56 -5.87
N ILE A 98 13.02 1.36 -6.42
CA ILE A 98 13.14 0.15 -5.62
C ILE A 98 14.37 0.31 -4.72
N ASP A 99 14.18 0.11 -3.43
CA ASP A 99 15.25 0.15 -2.45
C ASP A 99 16.30 -0.92 -2.75
N LYS A 100 17.58 -0.56 -2.63
CA LYS A 100 18.70 -1.47 -2.89
C LYS A 100 18.62 -2.69 -1.97
N GLU A 101 18.24 -2.51 -0.71
CA GLU A 101 18.08 -3.64 0.22
C GLU A 101 17.03 -4.64 -0.25
N LYS A 102 16.01 -4.19 -0.99
CA LYS A 102 14.98 -5.06 -1.54
C LYS A 102 15.51 -5.84 -2.74
N ILE A 103 16.32 -5.21 -3.58
CA ILE A 103 17.01 -5.86 -4.72
C ILE A 103 17.96 -6.95 -4.20
N ASP A 104 18.76 -6.63 -3.18
CA ASP A 104 19.74 -7.56 -2.61
C ASP A 104 19.09 -8.82 -1.98
N LYS A 105 17.80 -8.74 -1.64
CA LYS A 105 17.01 -9.86 -1.08
C LYS A 105 16.24 -10.65 -2.14
N MET A 106 16.25 -10.23 -3.41
CA MET A 106 15.57 -10.96 -4.49
C MET A 106 16.36 -12.20 -4.88
N SER A 107 15.64 -13.26 -5.26
CA SER A 107 16.24 -14.42 -5.91
C SER A 107 16.68 -14.10 -7.34
N ASP A 108 17.60 -14.89 -7.89
CA ASP A 108 18.06 -14.75 -9.29
C ASP A 108 16.90 -14.75 -10.29
N GLN A 109 15.87 -15.58 -10.05
CA GLN A 109 14.68 -15.63 -10.88
C GLN A 109 13.88 -14.31 -10.83
N GLN A 110 13.70 -13.74 -9.64
CA GLN A 110 13.01 -12.46 -9.47
C GLN A 110 13.79 -11.31 -10.11
N LEU A 111 15.11 -11.32 -9.99
CA LEU A 111 15.99 -10.36 -10.66
C LEU A 111 15.89 -10.47 -12.18
N GLY A 112 15.88 -11.70 -12.72
CA GLY A 112 15.66 -11.96 -14.13
C GLY A 112 14.33 -11.39 -14.64
N GLN A 113 13.24 -11.67 -13.94
CA GLN A 113 11.90 -11.14 -14.27
C GLN A 113 11.84 -9.62 -14.21
N LEU A 114 12.46 -9.00 -13.19
CA LEU A 114 12.53 -7.56 -13.07
C LEU A 114 13.31 -6.92 -14.24
N TYR A 115 14.39 -7.57 -14.66
CA TYR A 115 15.17 -7.15 -15.81
C TYR A 115 14.38 -7.27 -17.13
N GLU A 116 13.69 -8.38 -17.36
CA GLU A 116 12.82 -8.58 -18.53
C GLU A 116 11.74 -7.50 -18.61
N LEU A 117 11.09 -7.19 -17.47
CA LEU A 117 10.10 -6.12 -17.39
C LEU A 117 10.70 -4.76 -17.75
N MET A 118 11.90 -4.45 -17.27
CA MET A 118 12.61 -3.21 -17.61
C MET A 118 12.87 -3.10 -19.11
N GLN A 119 13.31 -4.18 -19.75
CA GLN A 119 13.57 -4.20 -21.19
C GLN A 119 12.27 -4.02 -22.00
N ALA A 120 11.18 -4.67 -21.58
CA ALA A 120 9.89 -4.55 -22.23
C ALA A 120 9.35 -3.11 -22.18
N ILE A 121 9.47 -2.43 -21.04
CA ILE A 121 9.06 -1.02 -20.89
C ILE A 121 9.89 -0.12 -21.80
N ARG A 122 11.23 -0.25 -21.79
CA ARG A 122 12.12 0.56 -22.64
C ARG A 122 11.86 0.36 -24.12
N LYS A 123 11.62 -0.89 -24.54
CA LYS A 123 11.30 -1.20 -25.93
C LYS A 123 10.04 -0.45 -26.38
N ARG A 124 8.99 -0.47 -25.56
CA ARG A 124 7.75 0.24 -25.83
C ARG A 124 7.95 1.76 -25.89
N GLU A 125 8.71 2.34 -24.96
CA GLU A 125 9.01 3.79 -24.97
C GLU A 125 9.74 4.23 -26.23
N LEU A 126 10.64 3.39 -26.76
CA LEU A 126 11.33 3.67 -28.03
C LEU A 126 10.36 3.60 -29.21
N GLU A 127 9.53 2.56 -29.28
CA GLU A 127 8.50 2.40 -30.32
C GLU A 127 7.53 3.59 -30.34
N ASP A 128 7.04 4.02 -29.17
CA ASP A 128 6.14 5.17 -29.01
C ASP A 128 6.82 6.52 -29.38
N SER A 129 8.16 6.59 -29.43
CA SER A 129 8.93 7.81 -29.77
C SER A 129 9.30 7.93 -31.25
N GLU A 130 9.22 6.82 -31.99
CA GLU A 130 9.50 6.76 -33.43
C GLU A 130 8.25 7.02 -34.29
N GLU A 131 7.06 7.02 -33.68
CA GLU A 131 5.76 7.42 -34.28
C GLU A 131 5.45 8.92 -34.10
#